data_AF-A0A813GQH1-F1
#
_entry.id   AF-A0A813GQH1-F1
#
_cell.length_a   1.000
_cell.length_b   1.000
_cell.length_c   1.000
_cell.angle_alpha   90.00
_cell.angle_beta   90.00
_cell.angle_gamma   90.00
#
_symmetry.space_group_name_H-M   'P 1'
#
loop_
_entity.id
_entity.type
_entity.pdbx_description
1 polymer ?
#
loop_
_entity_poly.entity_id
_entity_poly.type
_entity_poly.pdbx_seq_one_letter_code
_entity_poly.pdbx_strand_id
1 'polypeptide(L)'
;GNYDNMVNPYHLGSRIANLEQVLGSFGPDWFLPIKPMWPKGDGISFPRWDEPLGPDDRPIADEEVLQADQLWRVRYRVRSVQHSPGSDEFDPLKSLAQWFAGVPDDDPAHVSVNLGCG
;
A
#
# COMPACT_ATOMS: atom_id res chain seq x y z
N GLY A 1 5.36 -32.30 1.99
CA GLY A 1 4.37 -31.26 2.29
C GLY A 1 5.13 -30.00 2.61
N ASN A 2 4.83 -28.88 1.95
CA ASN A 2 5.67 -27.68 1.97
C ASN A 2 5.11 -26.56 2.88
N TYR A 3 4.02 -26.84 3.58
CA TYR A 3 3.41 -25.95 4.56
C TYR A 3 3.26 -26.76 5.84
N ASP A 4 4.18 -26.52 6.76
CA ASP A 4 3.98 -26.90 8.16
C ASP A 4 2.90 -25.99 8.74
N ASN A 5 2.16 -26.46 9.75
CA ASN A 5 1.10 -25.68 10.40
C ASN A 5 1.72 -24.47 11.12
N MET A 6 1.95 -23.40 10.37
CA MET A 6 2.60 -22.19 10.85
C MET A 6 1.72 -21.53 11.91
N VAL A 7 2.34 -21.20 13.05
CA VAL A 7 1.70 -20.41 14.10
C VAL A 7 1.30 -19.06 13.52
N ASN A 8 0.09 -18.58 13.85
CA ASN A 8 -0.41 -17.30 13.36
C ASN A 8 0.57 -16.16 13.73
N PRO A 9 1.21 -15.50 12.75
CA PRO A 9 2.24 -14.49 13.01
C PRO A 9 1.69 -13.20 13.63
N TYR A 10 0.37 -12.99 13.60
CA TYR A 10 -0.29 -11.82 14.19
C TYR A 10 -0.87 -12.11 15.58
N HIS A 11 -0.70 -13.32 16.10
CA HIS A 11 -1.13 -13.67 17.44
C HIS A 11 -0.06 -13.24 18.46
N LEU A 12 -0.30 -12.15 19.18
CA LEU A 12 0.63 -11.58 20.17
C LEU A 12 0.72 -12.37 21.49
N GLY A 13 0.41 -13.65 21.47
CA GLY A 13 0.48 -14.54 22.65
C GLY A 13 -0.70 -14.45 23.63
N SER A 14 -1.52 -13.39 23.59
CA SER A 14 -2.72 -13.29 24.43
C SER A 14 -3.91 -12.66 23.72
N ARG A 15 -5.13 -13.02 24.16
CA ARG A 15 -6.38 -12.45 23.62
C ARG A 15 -6.49 -10.95 23.88
N ILE A 16 -6.01 -10.50 25.04
CA ILE A 16 -6.04 -9.10 25.44
C ILE A 16 -5.10 -8.30 24.54
N ALA A 17 -3.87 -8.78 24.31
CA ALA A 17 -2.94 -8.12 23.40
C ALA A 17 -3.49 -8.00 21.97
N ASN A 18 -4.18 -9.03 21.47
CA ASN A 18 -4.83 -8.95 20.15
C ASN A 18 -5.99 -7.94 20.13
N LEU A 19 -6.77 -7.85 21.22
CA LEU A 19 -7.86 -6.87 21.33
C LEU A 19 -7.33 -5.44 21.41
N GLU A 20 -6.23 -5.22 22.12
CA GLU A 20 -5.59 -3.90 22.24
C GLU A 20 -5.10 -3.34 20.91
N GLN A 21 -4.80 -4.18 19.91
CA GLN A 21 -4.48 -3.71 18.55
C GLN A 21 -5.65 -2.95 17.90
N VAL A 22 -6.89 -3.31 18.24
CA VAL A 22 -8.10 -2.73 17.64
C VAL A 22 -8.70 -1.66 18.54
N LEU A 23 -8.79 -1.94 19.84
CA LEU A 23 -9.46 -1.10 20.82
C LEU A 23 -8.50 -0.12 21.52
N GLY A 24 -7.19 -0.19 21.24
CA GLY A 24 -6.19 0.55 21.99
C GLY A 24 -5.99 -0.01 23.39
N SER A 25 -5.27 0.72 24.23
CA SER A 25 -5.06 0.34 25.63
C SER A 25 -6.38 0.14 26.37
N PHE A 26 -6.44 -0.86 27.26
CA PHE A 26 -7.65 -1.15 28.03
C PHE A 26 -8.18 0.08 28.78
N GLY A 27 -9.43 0.45 28.51
CA GLY A 27 -10.04 1.67 29.02
C GLY A 27 -11.57 1.67 28.91
N PRO A 28 -12.23 2.74 29.39
CA PRO A 28 -13.70 2.85 29.33
C PRO A 28 -14.25 2.94 27.89
N ASP A 29 -13.42 3.32 26.94
CA ASP A 29 -13.66 3.28 25.49
C ASP A 29 -13.88 1.87 24.94
N TRP A 30 -13.49 0.80 25.66
CA TRP A 30 -13.80 -0.57 25.25
C TRP A 30 -15.28 -0.93 25.36
N PHE A 31 -16.04 -0.20 26.19
CA PHE A 31 -17.45 -0.47 26.46
C PHE A 31 -18.39 0.47 25.71
N LEU A 32 -17.85 1.52 25.08
CA LEU A 32 -18.59 2.54 24.36
C LEU A 32 -18.18 2.51 22.88
N PRO A 33 -19.11 2.68 21.93
CA PRO A 33 -18.80 2.71 20.51
C PRO A 33 -18.17 4.06 20.12
N ILE A 34 -17.02 4.36 20.70
CA ILE A 34 -16.22 5.56 20.47
C ILE A 34 -14.84 5.16 19.93
N LYS A 35 -14.11 6.11 19.35
CA LYS A 35 -12.72 5.85 18.94
C LYS A 35 -11.84 5.58 20.17
N PRO A 36 -10.85 4.67 20.06
CA PRO A 36 -9.88 4.45 21.12
C PRO A 36 -9.25 5.77 21.58
N MET A 37 -9.22 5.99 22.87
CA MET A 37 -8.57 7.16 23.46
C MET A 37 -7.05 7.04 23.39
N TRP A 38 -6.54 5.82 23.49
CA TRP A 38 -5.11 5.49 23.42
C TRP A 38 -4.88 4.39 22.38
N PRO A 39 -4.96 4.70 21.09
CA PRO A 39 -4.75 3.73 20.02
C PRO A 39 -3.28 3.24 20.01
N LYS A 40 -3.10 1.93 19.86
CA LYS A 40 -1.78 1.31 19.69
C LYS A 40 -1.32 1.18 18.23
N GLY A 41 -2.24 1.25 17.28
CA GLY A 41 -1.97 1.09 15.85
C GLY A 41 -2.66 2.13 14.99
N ASP A 42 -2.31 2.13 13.71
CA ASP A 42 -2.92 2.97 12.67
C ASP A 42 -4.20 2.34 12.06
N GLY A 43 -4.48 1.08 12.39
CA GLY A 43 -5.59 0.29 11.84
C GLY A 43 -5.37 -0.19 10.40
N ILE A 44 -4.19 0.03 9.83
CA ILE A 44 -3.80 -0.35 8.47
C ILE A 44 -2.70 -1.42 8.53
N SER A 45 -1.73 -1.24 9.42
CA SER A 45 -0.60 -2.12 9.65
C SER A 45 -0.68 -2.72 11.06
N PHE A 46 -0.46 -4.03 11.14
CA PHE A 46 -0.47 -4.78 12.40
C PHE A 46 0.89 -5.43 12.59
N PRO A 47 1.54 -5.22 13.75
CA PRO A 47 2.86 -5.78 13.99
C PRO A 47 2.77 -7.30 14.16
N ARG A 48 3.85 -7.98 13.76
CA ARG A 48 4.02 -9.41 14.03
C ARG A 48 4.53 -9.65 15.45
N TRP A 49 4.36 -10.86 15.97
CA TRP A 49 4.85 -11.21 17.31
C TRP A 49 6.39 -11.18 17.43
N ASP A 50 7.10 -11.34 16.32
CA ASP A 50 8.57 -11.35 16.23
C ASP A 50 9.16 -10.00 15.76
N GLU A 51 8.33 -8.99 15.55
CA GLU A 51 8.75 -7.69 15.05
C GLU A 51 9.22 -6.78 16.18
N PRO A 52 10.39 -6.11 16.04
CA PRO A 52 10.87 -5.17 17.05
C PRO A 52 9.99 -3.92 17.07
N LEU A 53 9.42 -3.62 18.25
CA LEU A 53 8.57 -2.46 18.46
C LEU A 53 9.31 -1.33 19.17
N GLY A 54 9.02 -0.10 18.74
CA GLY A 54 9.50 1.12 19.37
C GLY A 54 8.72 1.44 20.65
N PRO A 55 9.11 2.52 21.36
CA PRO A 55 8.42 2.99 22.57
C PRO A 55 6.95 3.37 22.35
N ASP A 56 6.54 3.55 21.09
CA ASP A 56 5.20 3.92 20.64
C ASP A 56 4.39 2.71 20.13
N ASP A 57 4.83 1.48 20.40
CA ASP A 57 4.21 0.22 19.94
C ASP A 57 4.15 0.07 18.40
N ARG A 58 4.97 0.84 17.67
CA ARG A 58 5.08 0.75 16.20
C ARG A 58 6.32 -0.03 15.79
N PRO A 59 6.30 -0.70 14.62
CA PRO A 59 7.49 -1.32 14.07
C PRO A 59 8.65 -0.34 13.98
N ILE A 60 9.80 -0.73 14.52
CA ILE A 60 11.04 0.00 14.27
C ILE A 60 11.42 -0.30 12.83
N ALA A 61 11.47 0.74 12.00
CA ALA A 61 12.09 0.64 10.69
C ALA A 61 13.59 0.43 10.88
N ASP A 62 14.01 -0.82 11.04
CA ASP A 62 15.43 -1.17 11.01
C ASP A 62 16.00 -0.90 9.61
N GLU A 63 17.32 -0.73 9.53
CA GLU A 63 17.98 -0.43 8.24
C GLU A 63 17.74 -1.54 7.20
N GLU A 64 17.42 -2.77 7.62
CA GLU A 64 17.21 -3.92 6.75
C GLU A 64 15.80 -3.88 6.10
N VAL A 65 14.77 -3.51 6.85
CA VAL A 65 13.40 -3.26 6.39
C VAL A 65 13.37 -2.01 5.50
N LEU A 66 14.11 -0.96 5.86
CA LEU A 66 14.28 0.21 4.99
C LEU A 66 14.98 -0.15 3.66
N GLN A 67 15.93 -1.08 3.68
CA GLN A 67 16.57 -1.62 2.47
C GLN A 67 15.61 -2.48 1.64
N ALA A 68 14.74 -3.27 2.26
CA ALA A 68 13.67 -3.99 1.56
C ALA A 68 12.70 -3.02 0.85
N ASP A 69 12.42 -1.89 1.48
CA ASP A 69 11.62 -0.81 0.92
C ASP A 69 12.29 -0.13 -0.29
N GLN A 70 13.62 -0.05 -0.28
CA GLN A 70 14.39 0.40 -1.44
C GLN A 70 14.40 -0.63 -2.56
N LEU A 71 14.36 -1.93 -2.22
CA LEU A 71 14.41 -3.03 -3.19
C LEU A 71 13.19 -3.05 -4.13
N TRP A 72 11.98 -2.83 -3.61
CA TRP A 72 10.79 -2.79 -4.47
C TRP A 72 10.76 -1.53 -5.34
N ARG A 73 11.26 -0.39 -4.85
CA ARG A 73 11.34 0.86 -5.64
C ARG A 73 12.25 0.72 -6.85
N VAL A 74 13.39 0.04 -6.70
CA VAL A 74 14.30 -0.30 -7.80
C VAL A 74 13.65 -1.30 -8.76
N ARG A 75 13.01 -2.36 -8.23
CA ARG A 75 12.36 -3.40 -9.03
C ARG A 75 11.22 -2.86 -9.90
N TYR A 76 10.41 -1.97 -9.35
CA TYR A 76 9.26 -1.38 -10.04
C TYR A 76 9.59 -0.04 -10.72
N ARG A 77 10.87 0.37 -10.75
CA ARG A 77 11.34 1.63 -11.36
C ARG A 77 10.40 2.81 -11.03
N VAL A 78 9.99 2.92 -9.77
CA VAL A 78 9.20 4.07 -9.33
C VAL A 78 10.08 5.29 -9.58
N ARG A 79 9.71 6.08 -10.60
CA ARG A 79 10.53 7.18 -11.08
C ARG A 79 10.75 8.13 -9.91
N SER A 80 11.99 8.29 -9.46
CA SER A 80 12.38 9.49 -8.72
C SER A 80 12.03 10.66 -9.64
N VAL A 81 11.14 11.56 -9.20
CA VAL A 81 10.81 12.77 -9.95
C VAL A 81 12.08 13.62 -10.01
N GLN A 82 12.89 13.39 -11.03
CA GLN A 82 13.88 14.37 -11.45
C GLN A 82 13.08 15.51 -12.06
N HIS A 83 13.07 16.64 -11.36
CA HIS A 83 12.45 17.86 -11.85
C HIS A 83 13.27 18.37 -13.04
N SER A 84 12.95 17.91 -14.24
CA SER A 84 13.41 18.53 -15.49
C SER A 84 12.48 19.72 -15.79
N PRO A 85 13.00 20.95 -15.90
CA PRO A 85 12.18 22.10 -16.26
C PRO A 85 11.98 22.05 -17.78
N GLY A 86 10.91 21.39 -18.22
CA GLY A 86 10.62 21.26 -19.65
C GLY A 86 9.53 20.25 -19.93
N SER A 87 8.28 20.70 -19.77
CA SER A 87 7.09 20.32 -20.56
C SER A 87 7.00 18.88 -21.11
N ASP A 88 6.24 18.04 -20.42
CA ASP A 88 4.94 17.59 -20.95
C ASP A 88 4.10 17.15 -19.76
N GLU A 89 2.99 17.86 -19.55
CA GLU A 89 2.11 17.73 -18.39
C GLU A 89 1.32 16.41 -18.49
N PHE A 90 1.93 15.32 -18.03
CA PHE A 90 1.21 14.08 -17.78
C PHE A 90 0.28 14.31 -16.59
N ASP A 91 -0.98 14.59 -16.89
CA ASP A 91 -2.01 14.86 -15.90
C ASP A 91 -2.76 13.55 -15.55
N PRO A 92 -2.42 12.90 -14.43
CA PRO A 92 -2.90 11.55 -14.11
C PRO A 92 -4.42 11.51 -13.90
N LEU A 93 -5.02 12.64 -13.52
CA LEU A 93 -6.46 12.73 -13.30
C LEU A 93 -7.25 12.71 -14.61
N LYS A 94 -6.68 13.25 -15.69
CA LYS A 94 -7.29 13.15 -17.04
C LYS A 94 -7.30 11.72 -17.53
N SER A 95 -6.19 10.99 -17.36
CA SER A 95 -6.09 9.58 -17.76
C SER A 95 -7.07 8.69 -16.99
N LEU A 96 -7.25 8.93 -15.68
CA LEU A 96 -8.24 8.24 -14.86
C LEU A 96 -9.68 8.59 -15.24
N ALA A 97 -9.98 9.86 -15.51
CA ALA A 97 -11.30 10.30 -15.95
C ALA A 97 -11.69 9.66 -17.29
N GLN A 98 -10.73 9.53 -18.21
CA GLN A 98 -10.93 8.92 -19.52
C GLN A 98 -11.18 7.41 -19.43
N TRP A 99 -10.52 6.73 -18.49
CA TRP A 99 -10.77 5.31 -18.21
C TRP A 99 -12.17 5.07 -17.64
N PHE A 100 -12.63 5.95 -16.75
CA PHE A 100 -13.97 5.85 -16.14
C PHE A 100 -15.10 6.27 -17.07
N ALA A 101 -14.86 7.21 -17.99
CA ALA A 101 -15.90 7.73 -18.88
C ALA A 101 -16.19 6.80 -20.08
N GLY A 102 -15.27 5.88 -20.42
CA GLY A 102 -15.33 5.08 -21.63
C GLY A 102 -15.09 5.95 -22.88
N VAL A 103 -14.16 5.54 -23.73
CA VAL A 103 -13.91 6.24 -25.00
C VAL A 103 -15.06 5.90 -25.95
N PRO A 104 -15.76 6.87 -26.58
CA PRO A 104 -16.65 6.55 -27.69
C PRO A 104 -15.80 6.14 -28.91
N ASP A 105 -16.12 4.97 -29.48
CA ASP A 105 -15.52 4.47 -30.71
C ASP A 105 -15.87 5.41 -31.87
N ASP A 106 -14.95 6.29 -32.27
CA ASP A 106 -15.02 6.97 -33.57
C ASP A 106 -14.25 6.14 -34.60
N ASP A 107 -15.00 5.51 -35.51
CA ASP A 107 -14.55 4.80 -36.71
C ASP A 107 -13.63 5.66 -37.58
N PRO A 108 -12.36 5.28 -37.83
CA PRO A 108 -11.54 5.95 -38.83
C PRO A 108 -11.78 5.34 -40.21
N ALA A 109 -12.80 5.85 -40.90
CA ALA A 109 -12.84 5.75 -42.36
C ALA A 109 -11.66 6.57 -42.95
N HIS A 110 -10.96 5.95 -43.90
CA HIS A 110 -9.95 6.50 -44.82
C HIS A 110 -8.53 6.75 -44.29
N VAL A 111 -7.66 5.73 -44.43
CA VAL A 111 -6.34 5.91 -45.06
C VAL A 111 -6.06 4.69 -45.95
N SER A 112 -6.10 4.88 -47.27
CA SER A 112 -5.68 3.91 -48.28
C SER A 112 -4.15 3.77 -48.26
N VAL A 113 -3.65 2.57 -47.98
CA VAL A 113 -2.22 2.24 -48.09
C VAL A 113 -1.97 1.54 -49.42
N ASN A 114 -1.34 2.25 -50.36
CA ASN A 114 -0.74 1.66 -51.56
C ASN A 114 0.54 0.90 -51.12
N LEU A 115 0.48 -0.43 -51.11
CA LEU A 115 1.65 -1.30 -50.96
C LEU A 115 2.19 -1.64 -52.35
N GLY A 116 3.22 -0.91 -52.77
CA GLY A 116 4.07 -1.30 -53.90
C GLY A 116 5.17 -2.23 -53.46
N CYS A 117 5.12 -3.49 -53.90
CA CYS A 117 6.27 -4.37 -54.09
C CYS A 117 6.02 -5.15 -55.39
N GLY A 118 6.90 -4.99 -56.38
CA GLY A 118 6.83 -5.60 -57.70
C GLY A 118 7.56 -4.77 -58.74
#